data_AF-A0A1B6CAX8-F1
#
_entry.id   AF-A0A1B6CAX8-F1
#
_cell.length_a   1.000
_cell.length_b   1.000
_cell.length_c   1.000
_cell.angle_alpha   90.00
_cell.angle_beta   90.00
_cell.angle_gamma   90.00
#
_symmetry.space_group_name_H-M   'P 1'
#
loop_
_entity.id
_entity.type
_entity.pdbx_description
1 polymer ?
#
loop_
_entity_poly.entity_id
_entity_poly.type
_entity_poly.pdbx_seq_one_letter_code
_entity_poly.pdbx_strand_id
1 'polypeptide(L)'
;MPSDKHSVTKNGKHNSNWNDEEINYLNQGEEDEMEIYGYKESFAFKAAMWVFVVLSLGVLRLVFHWWPHWMLYMSHKRCPLNEADKVLIVDDYEKKFKSLFIKKVKYISTKSLGLENGLDHVDTTPELDPQELTYLRKATIQSFEIHLANSALREVTEIRAIWVKKLCYIWDQEKISFQRLVGLDQGLMKSELHEFKGYSFQEQYIRRIIYGKNEILVKLQSILTLVLLEVLNPFYIFQVFTICVWFAENYIYYTFAIIIMSLFGVSSSVLQTHRNQKNLHQTVHTTDIVTVKRGEEEYEEIPTTHLVPGDVIVIPAHGCVMHCDAILLV
;
A
#
# COMPACT_ATOMS: atom_id res chain seq x y z
N MET A 1 40.65 -22.82 -34.17
CA MET A 1 40.73 -23.75 -33.02
C MET A 1 42.20 -23.82 -32.65
N PRO A 2 42.65 -23.07 -31.63
CA PRO A 2 42.32 -23.33 -30.23
C PRO A 2 41.84 -22.08 -29.47
N SER A 3 41.32 -22.33 -28.26
CA SER A 3 40.73 -21.36 -27.34
C SER A 3 41.80 -20.68 -26.49
N ASP A 4 41.79 -19.35 -26.44
CA ASP A 4 42.58 -18.57 -25.48
C ASP A 4 41.70 -17.71 -24.58
N LYS A 5 42.14 -17.67 -23.32
CA LYS A 5 41.51 -17.10 -22.14
C LYS A 5 41.49 -15.58 -22.22
N HIS A 6 40.39 -14.96 -21.78
CA HIS A 6 40.48 -13.70 -21.04
C HIS A 6 39.46 -13.67 -19.90
N SER A 7 39.99 -13.90 -18.71
CA SER A 7 39.42 -13.54 -17.43
C SER A 7 39.29 -12.02 -17.33
N VAL A 8 38.09 -11.52 -17.05
CA VAL A 8 37.87 -10.15 -16.58
C VAL A 8 37.19 -10.23 -15.21
N THR A 9 38.06 -10.15 -14.21
CA THR A 9 37.91 -9.54 -12.87
C THR A 9 36.50 -9.33 -12.30
N LYS A 10 36.20 -10.17 -11.30
CA LYS A 10 35.32 -9.85 -10.17
C LYS A 10 35.84 -8.60 -9.43
N ASN A 11 34.97 -7.63 -9.20
CA ASN A 11 34.93 -6.68 -8.06
C ASN A 11 33.81 -5.65 -8.36
N GLY A 12 32.93 -5.23 -7.45
CA GLY A 12 32.94 -5.38 -6.00
C GLY A 12 31.61 -5.91 -5.46
N LYS A 13 31.72 -6.95 -4.64
CA LYS A 13 30.76 -7.19 -3.57
C LYS A 13 30.91 -6.03 -2.60
N HIS A 14 29.94 -5.13 -2.57
CA HIS A 14 29.75 -4.31 -1.38
C HIS A 14 29.21 -5.23 -0.29
N ASN A 15 30.14 -5.87 0.41
CA ASN A 15 29.88 -6.77 1.51
C ASN A 15 29.41 -5.89 2.68
N SER A 16 28.13 -5.54 2.70
CA SER A 16 27.52 -5.03 3.92
C SER A 16 27.35 -6.24 4.83
N ASN A 17 28.26 -6.38 5.80
CA ASN A 17 28.09 -7.22 6.97
C ASN A 17 26.79 -6.81 7.68
N TRP A 18 25.69 -7.44 7.29
CA TRP A 18 24.52 -7.59 8.13
C TRP A 18 24.57 -9.04 8.57
N ASN A 19 24.58 -9.26 9.88
CA ASN A 19 24.49 -10.61 10.44
C ASN A 19 23.40 -11.39 9.71
N ASP A 20 23.63 -12.69 9.48
CA ASP A 20 22.68 -13.67 8.97
C ASP A 20 21.48 -13.86 9.93
N GLU A 21 20.82 -12.76 10.30
CA GLU A 21 19.50 -12.73 10.91
C GLU A 21 18.51 -13.09 9.80
N GLU A 22 17.83 -14.23 9.98
CA GLU A 22 16.83 -14.86 9.11
C GLU A 22 16.22 -13.88 8.08
N ILE A 23 16.67 -13.99 6.82
CA ILE A 23 16.02 -13.30 5.70
C ILE A 23 14.62 -13.90 5.60
N ASN A 24 13.63 -13.05 5.81
CA ASN A 24 12.23 -13.43 5.68
C ASN A 24 11.74 -13.08 4.28
N TYR A 25 10.80 -13.87 3.76
CA TYR A 25 10.27 -13.72 2.42
C TYR A 25 8.74 -13.61 2.44
N LEU A 26 8.20 -12.78 1.54
CA LEU A 26 6.80 -12.80 1.13
C LEU A 26 6.68 -13.67 -0.13
N ASN A 27 5.60 -14.46 -0.22
CA ASN A 27 5.30 -15.35 -1.35
C ASN A 27 6.48 -16.27 -1.71
N GLN A 28 7.06 -16.90 -0.69
CA GLN A 28 8.23 -17.76 -0.85
C GLN A 28 7.97 -18.88 -1.86
N GLY A 29 8.81 -18.96 -2.89
CA GLY A 29 8.68 -19.95 -3.97
C GLY A 29 7.64 -19.63 -5.06
N GLU A 30 6.97 -18.47 -5.00
CA GLU A 30 6.14 -17.94 -6.10
C GLU A 30 6.97 -17.02 -7.02
N GLU A 31 6.44 -16.68 -8.20
CA GLU A 31 7.12 -15.78 -9.16
C GLU A 31 7.29 -14.34 -8.63
N ASP A 32 6.50 -13.96 -7.62
CA ASP A 32 6.49 -12.64 -6.99
C ASP A 32 7.13 -12.64 -5.58
N GLU A 33 8.12 -13.51 -5.36
CA GLU A 33 8.89 -13.56 -4.11
C GLU A 33 9.57 -12.21 -3.80
N MET A 34 9.38 -11.72 -2.56
CA MET A 34 9.98 -10.46 -2.10
C MET A 34 10.65 -10.65 -0.73
N GLU A 35 11.83 -10.09 -0.53
CA GLU A 35 12.49 -10.08 0.78
C GLU A 35 11.80 -9.05 1.70
N ILE A 36 11.67 -9.37 2.98
CA ILE A 36 11.07 -8.48 3.98
C ILE A 36 11.95 -8.34 5.22
N TYR A 37 12.12 -7.10 5.68
CA TYR A 37 12.95 -6.76 6.83
C TYR A 37 12.20 -5.86 7.82
N GLY A 38 12.24 -6.22 9.11
CA GLY A 38 11.61 -5.49 10.20
C GLY A 38 12.46 -4.33 10.73
N TYR A 39 11.80 -3.22 11.04
CA TYR A 39 12.39 -2.03 11.65
C TYR A 39 11.49 -1.48 12.77
N LYS A 40 12.12 -1.11 13.89
CA LYS A 40 11.49 -0.51 15.06
C LYS A 40 11.95 0.93 15.24
N GLU A 41 11.04 1.83 15.58
CA GLU A 41 11.40 3.22 15.84
C GLU A 41 12.32 3.31 17.07
N SER A 42 13.44 4.03 16.94
CA SER A 42 14.33 4.30 18.06
C SER A 42 14.45 5.80 18.27
N PHE A 43 14.13 6.25 19.48
CA PHE A 43 14.16 7.67 19.83
C PHE A 43 15.54 8.29 19.63
N ALA A 44 16.61 7.60 20.05
CA ALA A 44 17.98 8.10 19.95
C ALA A 44 18.43 8.31 18.49
N PHE A 45 18.14 7.34 17.61
CA PHE A 45 18.45 7.43 16.18
C PHE A 45 17.64 8.53 15.50
N LYS A 46 16.35 8.62 15.81
CA LYS A 46 15.47 9.67 15.30
C LYS A 46 15.93 11.07 15.73
N ALA A 47 16.34 11.24 16.99
CA ALA A 47 16.89 12.50 17.50
C ALA A 47 18.21 12.86 16.80
N ALA A 48 19.14 11.91 16.68
CA ALA A 48 20.41 12.12 15.96
C ALA A 48 20.17 12.51 14.49
N MET A 49 19.27 11.81 13.79
CA MET A 49 18.88 12.15 12.42
C MET A 49 18.38 13.60 12.31
N TRP A 50 17.52 14.05 13.22
CA TRP A 50 17.03 15.43 13.22
C TRP A 50 18.13 16.45 13.48
N VAL A 51 19.07 16.17 14.38
CA VAL A 51 20.26 17.01 14.59
C VAL A 51 21.06 17.17 13.29
N PHE A 52 21.34 16.08 12.57
CA PHE A 52 22.04 16.15 11.28
C PHE A 52 21.24 16.90 10.21
N VAL A 53 19.91 16.76 10.19
CA VAL A 53 19.06 17.53 9.28
C VAL A 53 19.20 19.04 9.54
N VAL A 54 19.16 19.46 10.81
CA VAL A 54 19.33 20.88 11.18
C VAL A 54 20.73 21.39 10.83
N LEU A 55 21.77 20.61 11.14
CA LEU A 55 23.17 20.96 10.81
C LEU A 55 23.39 21.09 9.30
N SER A 56 22.69 20.29 8.48
CA SER A 56 22.75 20.35 7.02
C SER A 56 21.91 21.47 6.40
N LEU A 57 21.29 22.34 7.22
CA LEU A 57 20.31 23.35 6.77
C LEU A 57 19.19 22.76 5.91
N GLY A 58 18.79 21.51 6.18
CA GLY A 58 17.73 20.81 5.44
C GLY A 58 18.17 20.08 4.17
N VAL A 59 19.43 20.17 3.73
CA VAL A 59 19.92 19.42 2.55
C VAL A 59 19.76 17.92 2.74
N LEU A 60 20.04 17.40 3.94
CA LEU A 60 19.87 15.98 4.24
C LEU A 60 18.40 15.54 4.16
N ARG A 61 17.46 16.43 4.51
CA ARG A 61 16.02 16.15 4.40
C ARG A 61 15.58 16.01 2.95
N LEU A 62 16.20 16.75 2.05
CA LEU A 62 15.97 16.67 0.61
C LEU A 62 16.49 15.36 0.03
N VAL A 63 17.69 14.93 0.44
CA VAL A 63 18.23 13.61 0.07
C VAL A 63 17.29 12.48 0.51
N PHE A 64 16.74 12.57 1.73
CA PHE A 64 15.74 11.62 2.22
C PHE A 64 14.40 11.65 1.48
N HIS A 65 14.05 12.77 0.85
CA HIS A 65 12.86 12.84 0.00
C HIS A 65 13.03 11.98 -1.25
N TRP A 66 14.22 11.97 -1.85
CA TRP A 66 14.53 11.15 -3.03
C TRP A 66 14.79 9.69 -2.69
N TRP A 67 15.47 9.43 -1.57
CA TRP A 67 15.81 8.09 -1.10
C TRP A 67 15.25 7.84 0.31
N PRO A 68 13.96 7.49 0.44
CA PRO A 68 13.30 7.32 1.74
C PRO A 68 13.87 6.15 2.57
N HIS A 69 14.54 5.18 1.93
CA HIS A 69 15.17 4.06 2.64
C HIS A 69 16.40 4.48 3.45
N TRP A 70 17.11 5.53 3.06
CA TRP A 70 18.20 6.08 3.87
C TRP A 70 17.67 6.72 5.15
N MET A 71 16.51 7.38 5.07
CA MET A 71 15.83 7.90 6.25
C MET A 71 15.47 6.77 7.22
N LEU A 72 14.99 5.63 6.71
CA LEU A 72 14.69 4.46 7.53
C LEU A 72 15.93 3.96 8.27
N TYR A 73 17.06 3.77 7.56
CA TYR A 73 18.32 3.31 8.15
C TYR A 73 18.88 4.26 9.21
N MET A 74 18.71 5.57 9.02
CA MET A 74 19.17 6.58 10.00
C MET A 74 18.25 6.70 11.22
N SER A 75 16.96 6.42 11.10
CA SER A 75 15.97 6.68 12.17
C SER A 75 15.48 5.44 12.91
N HIS A 76 15.68 4.23 12.37
CA HIS A 76 15.15 2.99 12.92
C HIS A 76 16.26 1.96 13.14
N LYS A 77 16.02 1.05 14.08
CA LYS A 77 16.86 -0.12 14.31
C LYS A 77 16.23 -1.36 13.67
N ARG A 78 17.04 -2.24 13.08
CA ARG A 78 16.62 -3.58 12.64
C ARG A 78 16.01 -4.35 13.82
N CYS A 79 14.92 -5.06 13.56
CA CYS A 79 14.24 -5.90 14.54
C CYS A 79 13.56 -7.11 13.84
N PRO A 80 13.25 -8.18 14.59
CA PRO A 80 12.41 -9.26 14.05
C PRO A 80 11.05 -8.73 13.60
N LEU A 81 10.44 -9.39 12.62
CA LEU A 81 9.14 -8.99 12.06
C LEU A 81 8.02 -8.95 13.10
N ASN A 82 8.13 -9.75 14.16
CA ASN A 82 7.17 -9.78 15.26
C ASN A 82 7.05 -8.43 15.99
N GLU A 83 8.13 -7.67 16.11
CA GLU A 83 8.15 -6.38 16.80
C GLU A 83 8.23 -5.17 15.86
N ALA A 84 8.15 -5.39 14.55
CA ALA A 84 8.35 -4.34 13.57
C ALA A 84 7.19 -3.33 13.55
N ASP A 85 7.54 -2.03 13.59
CA ASP A 85 6.63 -0.90 13.35
C ASP A 85 6.58 -0.55 11.86
N LYS A 86 7.73 -0.71 11.18
CA LYS A 86 7.87 -0.55 9.74
C LYS A 86 8.57 -1.76 9.15
N VAL A 87 8.20 -2.09 7.93
CA VAL A 87 8.82 -3.13 7.14
C VAL A 87 9.41 -2.54 5.87
N LEU A 88 10.61 -2.99 5.52
CA LEU A 88 11.25 -2.74 4.25
C LEU A 88 11.08 -3.99 3.40
N ILE A 89 10.42 -3.84 2.25
CA ILE A 89 10.26 -4.89 1.27
C ILE A 89 11.22 -4.62 0.11
N VAL A 90 11.96 -5.65 -0.29
CA VAL A 90 12.87 -5.62 -1.44
C VAL A 90 12.34 -6.57 -2.49
N ASP A 91 12.00 -6.01 -3.64
CA ASP A 91 11.48 -6.70 -4.79
C ASP A 91 12.58 -6.78 -5.85
N ASP A 92 13.07 -7.99 -6.13
CA ASP A 92 14.19 -8.22 -7.05
C ASP A 92 13.68 -8.68 -8.42
N TYR A 93 13.57 -7.75 -9.35
CA TYR A 93 13.08 -8.02 -10.69
C TYR A 93 14.20 -8.55 -11.59
N GLU A 94 14.09 -9.82 -11.98
CA GLU A 94 15.05 -10.56 -12.82
C GLU A 94 16.52 -10.48 -12.37
N LYS A 95 16.81 -10.26 -11.07
CA LYS A 95 18.18 -10.04 -10.56
C LYS A 95 18.89 -8.82 -11.15
N LYS A 96 18.17 -7.95 -11.85
CA LYS A 96 18.71 -6.75 -12.53
C LYS A 96 18.33 -5.48 -11.80
N PHE A 97 17.14 -5.42 -11.22
CA PHE A 97 16.60 -4.21 -10.61
C PHE A 97 15.97 -4.52 -9.25
N LYS A 98 16.44 -3.81 -8.21
CA LYS A 98 15.87 -3.89 -6.87
C LYS A 98 14.96 -2.70 -6.62
N SER A 99 13.68 -2.97 -6.38
CA SER A 99 12.71 -1.97 -5.94
C SER A 99 12.52 -2.07 -4.43
N LEU A 100 12.59 -0.92 -3.74
CA LEU A 100 12.51 -0.84 -2.28
C LEU A 100 11.19 -0.18 -1.86
N PHE A 101 10.40 -0.87 -1.05
CA PHE A 101 9.14 -0.36 -0.53
C PHE A 101 9.15 -0.32 0.99
N ILE A 102 8.84 0.85 1.57
CA ILE A 102 8.74 1.01 3.02
C ILE A 102 7.26 1.08 3.37
N LYS A 103 6.80 0.19 4.24
CA LYS A 103 5.41 0.14 4.70
C LYS A 103 5.35 0.16 6.22
N LYS A 104 4.31 0.80 6.76
CA LYS A 104 4.02 0.75 8.19
C LYS A 104 3.19 -0.50 8.47
N VAL A 105 3.49 -1.18 9.57
CA VAL A 105 2.65 -2.25 10.11
C VAL A 105 1.45 -1.60 10.77
N LYS A 106 0.24 -2.03 10.38
CA LYS A 106 -1.01 -1.52 10.94
C LYS A 106 -1.62 -2.58 11.85
N TYR A 107 -2.21 -2.13 12.94
CA TYR A 107 -2.92 -2.99 13.88
C TYR A 107 -4.42 -2.77 13.68
N ILE A 108 -5.14 -3.83 13.31
CA ILE A 108 -6.59 -3.85 13.19
C ILE A 108 -7.10 -4.64 14.38
N SER A 109 -7.81 -3.99 15.31
CA SER A 109 -8.49 -4.65 16.43
C SER A 109 -9.99 -4.61 16.20
N THR A 110 -10.67 -5.74 16.38
CA THR A 110 -12.13 -5.80 16.34
C THR A 110 -12.77 -5.32 17.64
N LYS A 111 -12.02 -5.30 18.75
CA LYS A 111 -12.52 -4.92 20.08
C LYS A 111 -12.70 -3.42 20.25
N SER A 112 -11.93 -2.60 19.52
CA SER A 112 -11.99 -1.13 19.60
C SER A 112 -12.97 -0.47 18.63
N LEU A 113 -13.81 -1.25 17.94
CA LEU A 113 -14.81 -0.72 17.01
C LEU A 113 -15.86 0.20 17.66
N GLY A 114 -15.88 0.29 19.00
CA GLY A 114 -16.73 1.19 19.77
C GLY A 114 -16.11 2.53 20.17
N LEU A 115 -14.85 2.85 19.80
CA LEU A 115 -14.21 4.10 20.20
C LEU A 115 -13.33 4.63 19.06
N GLU A 116 -13.73 5.77 18.49
CA GLU A 116 -13.13 6.75 17.55
C GLU A 116 -11.68 6.62 17.00
N ASN A 117 -10.82 5.72 17.47
CA ASN A 117 -9.39 5.69 17.16
C ASN A 117 -8.98 4.64 16.11
N GLY A 118 -9.93 3.94 15.48
CA GLY A 118 -9.66 2.97 14.41
C GLY A 118 -9.68 3.55 12.98
N LEU A 119 -9.98 4.84 12.82
CA LEU A 119 -10.36 5.45 11.54
C LEU A 119 -9.27 6.28 10.84
N ASP A 120 -8.00 6.20 11.25
CA ASP A 120 -6.89 6.79 10.49
C ASP A 120 -6.61 6.07 9.15
N HIS A 121 -7.42 5.06 8.80
CA HIS A 121 -7.29 4.29 7.57
C HIS A 121 -8.46 4.38 6.60
N VAL A 122 -9.36 5.33 6.80
CA VAL A 122 -10.34 5.68 5.78
C VAL A 122 -10.36 7.20 5.64
N ASP A 123 -9.41 7.74 4.86
CA ASP A 123 -9.67 9.00 4.17
C ASP A 123 -10.96 8.75 3.35
N THR A 124 -12.09 9.30 3.80
CA THR A 124 -13.47 9.12 3.27
C THR A 124 -14.28 7.93 3.82
N THR A 125 -14.62 7.93 5.11
CA THR A 125 -15.92 7.34 5.50
C THR A 125 -17.03 8.33 5.12
N PRO A 126 -18.00 7.96 4.26
CA PRO A 126 -19.32 8.53 4.39
C PRO A 126 -19.85 8.16 5.78
N GLU A 127 -20.55 9.09 6.40
CA GLU A 127 -21.28 8.93 7.66
C GLU A 127 -21.93 7.54 7.70
N LEU A 128 -21.50 6.66 8.61
CA LEU A 128 -22.24 5.43 8.86
C LEU A 128 -23.60 5.85 9.42
N ASP A 129 -24.67 5.27 8.88
CA ASP A 129 -26.01 5.51 9.41
C ASP A 129 -26.04 5.19 10.92
N PRO A 130 -26.64 6.07 11.76
CA PRO A 130 -26.68 5.89 13.21
C PRO A 130 -27.27 4.54 13.67
N GLN A 131 -28.12 3.92 12.85
CA GLN A 131 -28.67 2.59 13.10
C GLN A 131 -27.61 1.50 12.97
N GLU A 132 -26.75 1.53 11.96
CA GLU A 132 -25.69 0.55 11.74
C GLU A 132 -24.64 0.55 12.85
N LEU A 133 -24.26 1.74 13.29
CA LEU A 133 -23.42 1.94 14.48
C LEU A 133 -24.05 1.35 15.75
N THR A 134 -25.38 1.40 15.86
CA THR A 134 -26.10 0.87 17.03
C THR A 134 -26.14 -0.66 17.03
N TYR A 135 -26.31 -1.30 15.86
CA TYR A 135 -26.26 -2.75 15.73
C TYR A 135 -24.86 -3.31 15.98
N LEU A 136 -23.83 -2.67 15.44
CA LEU A 136 -22.43 -3.06 15.63
C LEU A 136 -21.97 -2.89 17.08
N ARG A 137 -22.44 -1.84 17.78
CA ARG A 137 -22.12 -1.60 19.20
C ARG A 137 -22.74 -2.61 20.15
N LYS A 138 -23.84 -3.25 19.75
CA LYS A 138 -24.59 -4.22 20.57
C LYS A 138 -24.07 -5.65 20.40
N ALA A 139 -23.42 -5.95 19.27
CA ALA A 139 -22.75 -7.22 19.04
C ALA A 139 -21.37 -7.22 19.72
N THR A 140 -21.20 -8.03 20.76
CA THR A 140 -19.85 -8.36 21.26
C THR A 140 -19.23 -9.32 20.24
N ILE A 141 -18.44 -8.80 19.31
CA ILE A 141 -17.83 -9.58 18.24
C ILE A 141 -16.72 -10.45 18.85
N GLN A 142 -16.91 -11.77 18.87
CA GLN A 142 -16.03 -12.71 19.60
C GLN A 142 -14.86 -13.24 18.77
N SER A 143 -15.02 -13.44 17.46
CA SER A 143 -13.97 -13.90 16.54
C SER A 143 -14.57 -14.05 15.14
N PHE A 144 -13.74 -14.17 14.11
CA PHE A 144 -14.19 -14.46 12.74
C PHE A 144 -13.07 -15.12 11.93
N GLU A 145 -13.44 -15.94 10.95
CA GLU A 145 -12.53 -16.74 10.15
C GLU A 145 -11.93 -15.95 8.97
N ILE A 146 -10.60 -15.95 8.87
CA ILE A 146 -9.86 -15.40 7.73
C ILE A 146 -9.23 -16.54 6.95
N HIS A 147 -9.34 -16.47 5.62
CA HIS A 147 -8.65 -17.36 4.70
C HIS A 147 -7.26 -16.79 4.38
N LEU A 148 -6.21 -17.52 4.73
CA LEU A 148 -4.83 -17.22 4.32
C LEU A 148 -4.46 -18.05 3.08
N ALA A 149 -3.47 -17.59 2.32
CA ALA A 149 -3.00 -18.26 1.10
C ALA A 149 -2.56 -19.73 1.29
N ASN A 150 -2.28 -20.15 2.52
CA ASN A 150 -2.00 -21.53 2.86
C ASN A 150 -3.24 -22.37 3.18
N SER A 151 -4.44 -21.89 2.84
CA SER A 151 -5.73 -22.49 3.17
C SER A 151 -6.01 -22.61 4.67
N ALA A 152 -5.30 -21.87 5.53
CA ALA A 152 -5.59 -21.86 6.95
C ALA A 152 -6.77 -20.92 7.24
N LEU A 153 -7.78 -21.46 7.93
CA LEU A 153 -8.87 -20.69 8.54
C LEU A 153 -8.43 -20.25 9.94
N ARG A 154 -8.55 -18.96 10.24
CA ARG A 154 -8.18 -18.43 11.56
C ARG A 154 -9.18 -17.47 12.13
N GLU A 155 -9.54 -17.72 13.38
CA GLU A 155 -10.27 -16.83 14.24
C GLU A 155 -9.34 -15.83 14.93
N VAL A 156 -9.45 -14.54 14.58
CA VAL A 156 -8.54 -13.52 15.12
C VAL A 156 -9.28 -12.28 15.61
N THR A 157 -8.91 -11.78 16.80
CA THR A 157 -9.45 -10.53 17.35
C THR A 157 -8.57 -9.30 17.06
N GLU A 158 -7.26 -9.52 16.87
CA GLU A 158 -6.27 -8.48 16.60
C GLU A 158 -5.30 -8.92 15.51
N ILE A 159 -5.22 -8.12 14.44
CA ILE A 159 -4.50 -8.48 13.23
C ILE A 159 -3.45 -7.42 12.94
N ARG A 160 -2.22 -7.86 12.70
CA ARG A 160 -1.17 -7.00 12.14
C ARG A 160 -1.17 -7.18 10.63
N ALA A 161 -1.35 -6.09 9.90
CA ALA A 161 -1.46 -6.11 8.46
C ALA A 161 -0.53 -5.11 7.78
N ILE A 162 -0.05 -5.49 6.59
CA ILE A 162 0.76 -4.64 5.71
C ILE A 162 0.16 -4.66 4.29
N TRP A 163 0.29 -3.54 3.57
CA TRP A 163 -0.17 -3.42 2.18
C TRP A 163 1.01 -3.20 1.25
N VAL A 164 1.31 -4.20 0.42
CA VAL A 164 2.44 -4.22 -0.50
C VAL A 164 1.89 -4.40 -1.90
N LYS A 165 2.27 -3.52 -2.84
CA LYS A 165 1.74 -3.53 -4.22
C LYS A 165 0.21 -3.69 -4.32
N LYS A 166 -0.54 -3.05 -3.40
CA LYS A 166 -2.02 -3.12 -3.27
C LYS A 166 -2.58 -4.45 -2.74
N LEU A 167 -1.73 -5.44 -2.45
CA LEU A 167 -2.12 -6.68 -1.79
C LEU A 167 -2.00 -6.54 -0.27
N CYS A 168 -2.95 -7.13 0.45
CA CYS A 168 -2.96 -7.18 1.92
C CYS A 168 -2.24 -8.45 2.39
N TYR A 169 -1.36 -8.30 3.37
CA TYR A 169 -0.71 -9.41 4.05
C TYR A 169 -0.95 -9.32 5.55
N ILE A 170 -1.25 -10.47 6.16
CA ILE A 170 -1.60 -10.62 7.56
C ILE A 170 -0.50 -11.38 8.28
N TRP A 171 -0.16 -10.93 9.47
CA TRP A 171 0.82 -11.57 10.33
C TRP A 171 0.32 -12.92 10.87
N ASP A 172 1.10 -13.96 10.63
CA ASP A 172 0.91 -15.29 11.17
C ASP A 172 1.86 -15.52 12.36
N GLN A 173 1.29 -15.73 13.55
CA GLN A 173 2.06 -15.97 14.78
C GLN A 173 2.78 -17.33 14.82
N GLU A 174 2.24 -18.36 14.16
CA GLU A 174 2.79 -19.71 14.15
C GLU A 174 4.00 -19.80 13.22
N LYS A 175 3.90 -19.17 12.03
CA LYS A 175 4.99 -19.14 11.05
C LYS A 175 5.93 -17.96 11.20
N ILE A 176 5.61 -17.01 12.10
CA ILE A 176 6.39 -15.79 12.34
C ILE A 176 6.64 -15.04 11.02
N SER A 177 5.61 -15.00 10.15
CA SER A 177 5.72 -14.42 8.80
C SER A 177 4.43 -13.75 8.36
N PHE A 178 4.53 -12.84 7.38
CA PHE A 178 3.35 -12.20 6.77
C PHE A 178 2.85 -13.05 5.60
N GLN A 179 1.58 -13.44 5.63
CA GLN A 179 0.94 -14.22 4.58
C GLN A 179 -0.09 -13.40 3.82
N ARG A 180 -0.20 -13.64 2.50
CA ARG A 180 -1.17 -12.98 1.64
C ARG A 180 -2.59 -13.31 2.09
N LEU A 181 -3.41 -12.28 2.25
CA LEU A 181 -4.86 -12.42 2.43
C LEU A 181 -5.45 -12.87 1.09
N VAL A 182 -6.16 -13.99 1.10
CA VAL A 182 -6.85 -14.53 -0.08
C VAL A 182 -8.36 -14.42 0.11
N GLY A 183 -9.09 -14.49 -1.00
CA GLY A 183 -10.54 -14.54 -0.98
C GLY A 183 -11.03 -15.97 -0.77
N LEU A 184 -12.03 -16.35 -1.56
CA LEU A 184 -12.55 -17.72 -1.65
C LEU A 184 -11.95 -18.49 -2.83
N ASP A 185 -10.87 -17.98 -3.42
CA ASP A 185 -10.21 -18.54 -4.60
C ASP A 185 -9.34 -19.77 -4.28
N GLN A 186 -8.93 -19.94 -3.03
CA GLN A 186 -8.05 -21.03 -2.58
C GLN A 186 -8.62 -21.73 -1.35
N GLY A 187 -8.51 -23.06 -1.33
CA GLY A 187 -8.81 -23.88 -0.14
C GLY A 187 -10.27 -24.29 0.05
N LEU A 188 -11.17 -24.00 -0.90
CA LEU A 188 -12.58 -24.40 -0.83
C LEU A 188 -12.92 -25.49 -1.85
N MET A 189 -13.71 -26.46 -1.41
CA MET A 189 -14.30 -27.45 -2.31
C MET A 189 -15.50 -26.87 -3.06
N LYS A 190 -15.73 -27.37 -4.27
CA LYS A 190 -16.89 -26.99 -5.09
C LYS A 190 -18.21 -27.17 -4.34
N SER A 191 -18.36 -28.25 -3.55
CA SER A 191 -19.56 -28.50 -2.75
C SER A 191 -19.83 -27.41 -1.72
N GLU A 192 -18.79 -26.94 -1.03
CA GLU A 192 -18.89 -25.88 -0.02
C GLU A 192 -19.33 -24.55 -0.65
N LEU A 193 -18.88 -24.26 -1.87
CA LEU A 193 -19.30 -23.07 -2.62
C LEU A 193 -20.78 -23.12 -3.02
N HIS A 194 -21.31 -24.28 -3.41
CA HIS A 194 -22.74 -24.42 -3.75
C HIS A 194 -23.66 -24.39 -2.51
N GLU A 195 -23.16 -24.79 -1.36
CA GLU A 195 -23.90 -24.73 -0.08
C GLU A 195 -23.88 -23.33 0.56
N PHE A 196 -23.09 -22.41 0.01
CA PHE A 196 -22.89 -21.09 0.57
C PHE A 196 -24.14 -20.21 0.43
N LYS A 197 -24.68 -19.73 1.56
CA LYS A 197 -25.95 -18.97 1.63
C LYS A 197 -25.77 -17.46 1.76
N GLY A 198 -24.55 -16.95 1.59
CA GLY A 198 -24.24 -15.53 1.80
C GLY A 198 -23.98 -15.20 3.28
N TYR A 199 -23.18 -14.16 3.51
CA TYR A 199 -22.84 -13.71 4.86
C TYR A 199 -23.97 -12.90 5.49
N SER A 200 -24.07 -12.96 6.81
CA SER A 200 -24.85 -11.99 7.59
C SER A 200 -24.25 -10.59 7.51
N PHE A 201 -25.05 -9.56 7.82
CA PHE A 201 -24.58 -8.18 7.83
C PHE A 201 -23.32 -7.98 8.71
N GLN A 202 -23.30 -8.61 9.88
CA GLN A 202 -22.18 -8.49 10.83
C GLN A 202 -20.89 -9.12 10.28
N GLU A 203 -20.97 -10.32 9.71
CA GLU A 203 -19.84 -11.01 9.10
C GLU A 203 -19.30 -10.25 7.89
N GLN A 204 -20.20 -9.74 7.04
CA GLN A 204 -19.82 -8.92 5.89
C GLN A 204 -19.09 -7.65 6.34
N TYR A 205 -19.63 -6.96 7.34
CA TYR A 205 -19.04 -5.71 7.83
C TYR A 205 -17.62 -5.94 8.38
N ILE A 206 -17.41 -7.01 9.13
CA ILE A 206 -16.07 -7.38 9.64
C ILE A 206 -15.12 -7.69 8.49
N ARG A 207 -15.55 -8.48 7.51
CA ARG A 207 -14.76 -8.80 6.32
C ARG A 207 -14.41 -7.53 5.54
N ARG A 208 -15.34 -6.59 5.43
CA ARG A 208 -15.11 -5.31 4.74
C ARG A 208 -14.02 -4.47 5.38
N ILE A 209 -13.85 -4.53 6.70
CA ILE A 209 -12.76 -3.83 7.40
C ILE A 209 -11.39 -4.37 6.99
N ILE A 210 -11.31 -5.65 6.64
CA ILE A 210 -10.06 -6.38 6.42
C ILE A 210 -9.67 -6.40 4.95
N TYR A 211 -10.62 -6.77 4.10
CA TYR A 211 -10.46 -6.73 2.64
C TYR A 211 -10.45 -5.29 2.12
N GLY A 212 -11.10 -4.38 2.84
CA GLY A 212 -11.32 -3.00 2.41
C GLY A 212 -12.58 -2.87 1.55
N LYS A 213 -12.79 -1.67 1.02
CA LYS A 213 -13.87 -1.40 0.06
C LYS A 213 -13.51 -1.98 -1.31
N ASN A 214 -14.52 -2.44 -2.04
CA ASN A 214 -14.40 -2.83 -3.45
C ASN A 214 -14.33 -1.58 -4.33
N GLU A 215 -13.24 -0.83 -4.24
CA GLU A 215 -13.00 0.37 -5.06
C GLU A 215 -11.52 0.51 -5.43
N ILE A 216 -11.26 0.97 -6.64
CA ILE A 216 -9.90 1.28 -7.09
C ILE A 216 -9.66 2.78 -6.84
N LEU A 217 -9.08 3.11 -5.68
CA LEU A 217 -8.83 4.51 -5.30
C LEU A 217 -7.62 5.11 -6.03
N VAL A 218 -7.89 5.97 -7.01
CA VAL A 218 -6.89 6.87 -7.62
C VAL A 218 -6.91 8.20 -6.89
N LYS A 219 -5.89 8.46 -6.05
CA LYS A 219 -5.77 9.72 -5.30
C LYS A 219 -5.47 10.89 -6.24
N LEU A 220 -6.36 11.87 -6.29
CA LEU A 220 -6.14 13.14 -6.99
C LEU A 220 -5.24 14.04 -6.13
N GLN A 221 -4.06 14.38 -6.64
CA GLN A 221 -3.16 15.29 -5.95
C GLN A 221 -3.52 16.74 -6.32
N SER A 222 -3.41 17.65 -5.36
CA SER A 222 -3.62 19.07 -5.63
C SER A 222 -2.52 19.61 -6.55
N ILE A 223 -2.86 20.61 -7.36
CA ILE A 223 -1.91 21.26 -8.29
C ILE A 223 -0.69 21.79 -7.51
N LEU A 224 -0.88 22.37 -6.33
CA LEU A 224 0.23 22.82 -5.48
C LEU A 224 1.18 21.68 -5.10
N THR A 225 0.62 20.54 -4.69
CA THR A 225 1.43 19.37 -4.33
C THR A 225 2.24 18.87 -5.53
N LEU A 226 1.63 18.87 -6.72
CA LEU A 226 2.30 18.51 -7.96
C LEU A 226 3.43 19.50 -8.31
N VAL A 227 3.19 20.81 -8.21
CA VAL A 227 4.22 21.84 -8.42
C VAL A 227 5.38 21.65 -7.45
N LEU A 228 5.11 21.44 -6.16
CA LEU A 228 6.17 21.24 -5.17
C LEU A 228 6.97 19.96 -5.44
N LEU A 229 6.29 18.86 -5.79
CA LEU A 229 6.97 17.61 -6.14
C LEU A 229 7.85 17.78 -7.39
N GLU A 230 7.36 18.51 -8.39
CA GLU A 230 8.11 18.80 -9.61
C GLU A 230 9.33 19.68 -9.32
N VAL A 231 9.18 20.77 -8.56
CA VAL A 231 10.28 21.67 -8.20
C VAL A 231 11.33 20.99 -7.33
N LEU A 232 10.94 20.01 -6.51
CA LEU A 232 11.85 19.21 -5.68
C LEU A 232 12.56 18.09 -6.47
N ASN A 233 12.34 17.97 -7.77
CA ASN A 233 13.11 17.06 -8.61
C ASN A 233 14.60 17.50 -8.63
N PRO A 234 15.58 16.57 -8.55
CA PRO A 234 17.00 16.89 -8.59
C PRO A 234 17.42 17.85 -9.72
N PHE A 235 16.77 17.73 -10.89
CA PHE A 235 17.01 18.62 -12.03
C PHE A 235 16.74 20.10 -11.70
N TYR A 236 15.56 20.41 -11.17
CA TYR A 236 15.16 21.80 -10.89
C TYR A 236 15.91 22.39 -9.71
N ILE A 237 16.30 21.59 -8.72
CA ILE A 237 17.15 22.06 -7.61
C ILE A 237 18.55 22.43 -8.12
N PHE A 238 19.15 21.61 -8.98
CA PHE A 238 20.41 21.95 -9.63
C PHE A 238 20.28 23.20 -10.51
N GLN A 239 19.12 23.36 -11.14
CA GLN A 239 18.82 24.53 -11.94
C GLN A 239 18.74 25.82 -11.11
N VAL A 240 18.13 25.79 -9.93
CA VAL A 240 18.11 26.94 -8.99
C VAL A 240 19.53 27.29 -8.56
N PHE A 241 20.36 26.30 -8.23
CA PHE A 241 21.78 26.53 -7.93
C PHE A 241 22.52 27.20 -9.10
N THR A 242 22.27 26.75 -10.33
CA THR A 242 22.85 27.33 -11.54
C THR A 242 22.41 28.79 -11.72
N ILE A 243 21.13 29.10 -11.52
CA ILE A 243 20.61 30.47 -11.53
C ILE A 243 21.34 31.34 -10.49
N CYS A 244 21.55 30.84 -9.27
CA CYS A 244 22.27 31.58 -8.23
C CYS A 244 23.72 31.90 -8.64
N VAL A 245 24.43 30.94 -9.23
CA VAL A 245 25.82 31.13 -9.71
C VAL A 245 25.88 32.18 -10.83
N TRP A 246 25.00 32.08 -11.82
CA TRP A 246 25.01 33.00 -12.96
C TRP A 246 24.58 34.41 -12.56
N PHE A 247 23.68 34.51 -11.58
CA PHE A 247 23.30 35.79 -10.99
C PHE A 247 24.46 36.42 -10.22
N ALA A 248 25.24 35.65 -9.45
CA ALA A 248 26.41 36.14 -8.73
C ALA A 248 27.53 36.64 -9.67
N GLU A 249 27.69 36.01 -10.82
CA GLU A 249 28.63 36.41 -11.88
C GLU A 249 28.08 37.54 -12.78
N ASN A 250 26.93 38.13 -12.45
CA ASN A 250 26.26 39.19 -13.21
C ASN A 250 25.87 38.82 -14.67
N TYR A 251 25.70 37.53 -14.98
CA TYR A 251 25.20 37.05 -16.28
C TYR A 251 23.67 37.05 -16.34
N ILE A 252 23.10 38.26 -16.41
CA ILE A 252 21.65 38.49 -16.26
C ILE A 252 20.81 37.90 -17.42
N TYR A 253 21.25 38.03 -18.69
CA TYR A 253 20.46 37.59 -19.86
C TYR A 253 20.14 36.09 -19.85
N TYR A 254 21.16 35.27 -19.59
CA TYR A 254 21.00 33.83 -19.53
C TYR A 254 20.20 33.39 -18.29
N THR A 255 20.34 34.11 -17.17
CA THR A 255 19.54 33.87 -15.97
C THR A 255 18.05 34.00 -16.26
N PHE A 256 17.63 35.07 -16.94
CA PHE A 256 16.23 35.23 -17.35
C PHE A 256 15.77 34.17 -18.34
N ALA A 257 16.60 33.80 -19.33
CA ALA A 257 16.26 32.76 -20.29
C ALA A 257 15.98 31.41 -19.62
N ILE A 258 16.82 31.00 -18.66
CA ILE A 258 16.64 29.76 -17.88
C ILE A 258 15.35 29.82 -17.05
N ILE A 259 15.06 30.95 -16.39
CA ILE A 259 13.84 31.11 -15.59
C ILE A 259 12.59 30.94 -16.46
N ILE A 260 12.53 31.60 -17.62
CA ILE A 260 11.36 31.56 -18.52
C ILE A 260 11.14 30.13 -19.04
N MET A 261 12.19 29.49 -19.55
CA MET A 261 12.09 28.14 -20.11
C MET A 261 11.61 27.13 -19.06
N SER A 262 12.11 27.23 -17.84
CA SER A 262 11.74 26.29 -16.79
C SER A 262 10.38 26.57 -16.19
N LEU A 263 9.96 27.83 -16.10
CA LEU A 263 8.59 28.15 -15.72
C LEU A 263 7.58 27.53 -16.70
N PHE A 264 7.85 27.62 -18.00
CA PHE A 264 7.04 26.98 -19.03
C PHE A 264 7.08 25.45 -18.91
N GLY A 265 8.27 24.87 -18.74
CA GLY A 265 8.47 23.42 -18.59
C GLY A 265 7.71 22.84 -17.39
N VAL A 266 7.92 23.40 -16.19
CA VAL A 266 7.24 22.97 -14.95
C VAL A 266 5.73 23.10 -15.10
N SER A 267 5.25 24.24 -15.60
CA SER A 267 3.81 24.47 -15.77
C SER A 267 3.17 23.45 -16.71
N SER A 268 3.83 23.16 -17.85
CA SER A 268 3.36 22.18 -18.82
C SER A 268 3.33 20.77 -18.23
N SER A 269 4.44 20.35 -17.57
CA SER A 269 4.58 19.03 -16.92
C SER A 269 3.50 18.80 -15.85
N VAL A 270 3.28 19.79 -14.99
CA VAL A 270 2.26 19.73 -13.92
C VAL A 270 0.85 19.67 -14.49
N LEU A 271 0.52 20.51 -15.48
CA LEU A 271 -0.80 20.50 -16.11
C LEU A 271 -1.08 19.17 -16.82
N GLN A 272 -0.09 18.61 -17.52
CA GLN A 272 -0.20 17.30 -18.15
C GLN A 272 -0.43 16.20 -17.11
N THR A 273 0.36 16.19 -16.04
CA THR A 273 0.24 15.21 -14.95
C THR A 273 -1.13 15.29 -14.27
N HIS A 274 -1.60 16.49 -13.95
CA HIS A 274 -2.91 16.69 -13.34
C HIS A 274 -4.06 16.24 -14.25
N ARG A 275 -3.98 16.53 -15.56
CA ARG A 275 -4.97 16.05 -16.54
C ARG A 275 -5.00 14.52 -16.62
N ASN A 276 -3.82 13.89 -16.63
CA ASN A 276 -3.72 12.43 -16.64
C ASN A 276 -4.32 11.80 -15.38
N GLN A 277 -4.02 12.35 -14.20
CA GLN A 277 -4.62 11.90 -12.93
C GLN A 277 -6.15 12.03 -12.93
N LYS A 278 -6.68 13.15 -13.44
CA LYS A 278 -8.12 13.38 -13.54
C LYS A 278 -8.80 12.38 -14.47
N ASN A 279 -8.22 12.15 -15.65
CA ASN A 279 -8.78 11.21 -16.62
C ASN A 279 -8.82 9.79 -16.03
N LEU A 280 -7.72 9.32 -15.42
CA LEU A 280 -7.68 8.01 -14.77
C LEU A 280 -8.70 7.88 -13.64
N HIS A 281 -8.84 8.91 -12.81
CA HIS A 281 -9.83 8.91 -11.73
C HIS A 281 -11.26 8.78 -12.25
N GLN A 282 -11.60 9.49 -13.34
CA GLN A 282 -12.93 9.42 -13.96
C GLN A 282 -13.24 8.07 -14.61
N THR A 283 -12.24 7.39 -15.16
CA THR A 283 -12.44 6.05 -15.78
C THR A 283 -12.69 4.96 -14.74
N VAL A 284 -12.20 5.14 -13.52
CA VAL A 284 -12.14 4.08 -12.51
C VAL A 284 -13.25 4.19 -11.46
N HIS A 285 -13.78 5.38 -11.21
CA HIS A 285 -14.82 5.60 -10.20
C HIS A 285 -16.23 5.37 -10.78
N THR A 286 -16.66 4.12 -10.86
CA THR A 286 -18.06 3.76 -11.14
C THR A 286 -18.63 3.01 -9.94
N THR A 287 -19.64 3.59 -9.31
CA THR A 287 -20.38 2.97 -8.20
C THR A 287 -21.80 2.69 -8.66
N ASP A 288 -22.22 1.44 -8.56
CA ASP A 288 -23.61 1.02 -8.78
C ASP A 288 -24.19 0.35 -7.51
N ILE A 289 -25.49 0.07 -7.50
CA ILE A 289 -26.18 -0.69 -6.45
C ILE A 289 -26.36 -2.13 -6.91
N VAL A 290 -26.13 -3.09 -6.01
CA VAL A 290 -26.27 -4.52 -6.27
C VAL A 290 -27.09 -5.17 -5.17
N THR A 291 -27.95 -6.12 -5.55
CA THR A 291 -28.72 -6.92 -4.59
C THR A 291 -27.88 -8.11 -4.12
N VAL A 292 -27.62 -8.18 -2.82
CA VAL A 292 -26.96 -9.32 -2.17
C VAL A 292 -27.97 -10.18 -1.42
N LYS A 293 -27.73 -11.48 -1.39
CA LYS A 293 -28.49 -12.45 -0.60
C LYS A 293 -27.83 -12.64 0.77
N ARG A 294 -28.62 -12.49 1.82
CA ARG A 294 -28.25 -12.66 3.24
C ARG A 294 -28.98 -13.89 3.79
N GLY A 295 -28.30 -15.03 3.90
CA GLY A 295 -28.92 -16.27 4.37
C GLY A 295 -29.93 -16.86 3.38
N GLU A 296 -31.02 -17.47 3.86
CA GLU A 296 -31.93 -18.22 2.97
C GLU A 296 -32.91 -17.34 2.16
N GLU A 297 -33.50 -16.31 2.78
CA GLU A 297 -34.64 -15.57 2.19
C GLU A 297 -34.50 -14.04 2.20
N GLU A 298 -33.45 -13.48 2.78
CA GLU A 298 -33.29 -12.02 2.88
C GLU A 298 -32.42 -11.47 1.75
N TYR A 299 -32.90 -10.39 1.12
CA TYR A 299 -32.22 -9.68 0.03
C TYR A 299 -32.04 -8.22 0.42
N GLU A 300 -30.83 -7.71 0.23
CA GLU A 300 -30.45 -6.36 0.61
C GLU A 300 -29.80 -5.66 -0.58
N GLU A 301 -30.17 -4.41 -0.84
CA GLU A 301 -29.51 -3.58 -1.84
C GLU A 301 -28.36 -2.83 -1.20
N ILE A 302 -27.14 -3.11 -1.66
CA ILE A 302 -25.93 -2.46 -1.15
C ILE A 302 -25.15 -1.79 -2.29
N PRO A 303 -24.37 -0.73 -2.00
CA PRO A 303 -23.42 -0.21 -2.95
C PRO A 303 -22.37 -1.26 -3.33
N THR A 304 -22.01 -1.32 -4.62
CA THR A 304 -20.93 -2.17 -5.16
C THR A 304 -19.58 -1.96 -4.46
N THR A 305 -19.34 -0.80 -3.85
CA THR A 305 -18.14 -0.50 -3.05
C THR A 305 -18.10 -1.24 -1.70
N HIS A 306 -19.24 -1.77 -1.24
CA HIS A 306 -19.38 -2.50 0.02
C HIS A 306 -19.24 -4.02 -0.16
N LEU A 307 -19.17 -4.51 -1.41
CA LEU A 307 -19.00 -5.92 -1.71
C LEU A 307 -17.71 -6.47 -1.11
N VAL A 308 -17.79 -7.67 -0.55
CA VAL A 308 -16.64 -8.43 -0.04
C VAL A 308 -16.56 -9.82 -0.68
N PRO A 309 -15.38 -10.46 -0.71
CA PRO A 309 -15.26 -11.83 -1.18
C PRO A 309 -16.19 -12.78 -0.42
N GLY A 310 -17.08 -13.42 -1.17
CA GLY A 310 -18.10 -14.35 -0.69
C GLY A 310 -19.51 -13.77 -0.53
N ASP A 311 -19.73 -12.49 -0.79
CA ASP A 311 -21.11 -12.01 -0.97
C ASP A 311 -21.77 -12.74 -2.17
N VAL A 312 -23.02 -13.18 -1.97
CA VAL A 312 -23.82 -13.81 -3.02
C VAL A 312 -24.67 -12.73 -3.68
N ILE A 313 -24.33 -12.36 -4.91
CA ILE A 313 -25.03 -11.32 -5.67
C ILE A 313 -26.13 -11.91 -6.56
N VAL A 314 -27.24 -11.20 -6.70
CA VAL A 314 -28.33 -11.56 -7.61
C VAL A 314 -28.20 -10.74 -8.89
N ILE A 315 -28.08 -11.42 -10.03
CA ILE A 315 -28.00 -10.77 -11.34
C ILE A 315 -29.42 -10.55 -11.87
N PRO A 316 -29.83 -9.30 -12.18
CA PRO A 316 -31.15 -9.02 -12.76
C PRO A 316 -31.33 -9.64 -14.15
N ALA A 317 -32.56 -10.05 -14.48
CA ALA A 317 -32.87 -10.67 -15.78
C ALA A 317 -32.64 -9.76 -16.99
N HIS A 318 -32.59 -8.44 -16.80
CA HIS A 318 -32.31 -7.46 -17.85
C HIS A 318 -30.81 -7.23 -18.09
N GLY A 319 -29.94 -7.94 -17.34
CA GLY A 319 -28.49 -7.79 -17.38
C GLY A 319 -27.99 -6.66 -16.49
N CYS A 320 -26.72 -6.75 -16.08
CA CYS A 320 -26.03 -5.71 -15.31
C CYS A 320 -24.55 -5.62 -15.73
N VAL A 321 -23.90 -4.51 -15.40
CA VAL A 321 -22.44 -4.39 -15.50
C VAL A 321 -21.84 -5.03 -14.25
N MET A 322 -20.89 -5.94 -14.42
CA MET A 322 -20.21 -6.59 -13.31
C MET A 322 -19.08 -5.69 -12.78
N HIS A 323 -19.16 -5.34 -11.49
CA HIS A 323 -18.19 -4.50 -10.79
C HIS A 323 -17.19 -5.30 -9.94
N CYS A 324 -17.22 -6.63 -10.05
CA CYS A 324 -16.31 -7.56 -9.38
C CYS A 324 -16.16 -8.83 -10.22
N ASP A 325 -15.10 -9.58 -9.92
CA ASP A 325 -14.95 -10.95 -10.42
C ASP A 325 -15.88 -11.87 -9.62
N ALA A 326 -16.70 -12.66 -10.31
CA ALA A 326 -17.71 -13.52 -9.69
C ALA A 326 -17.72 -14.91 -10.31
N ILE A 327 -18.11 -15.89 -9.50
CA ILE A 327 -18.36 -17.27 -9.93
C ILE A 327 -19.86 -17.48 -9.98
N LEU A 328 -20.34 -18.07 -11.07
CA LEU A 328 -21.76 -18.41 -11.21
C LEU A 328 -22.08 -19.66 -10.38
N LEU A 329 -22.95 -19.49 -9.39
CA LEU A 329 -23.54 -20.58 -8.62
C LEU A 329 -24.83 -21.03 -9.33
N VAL A 330 -24.79 -22.20 -9.97
CA VAL A 330 -25.94 -22.82 -10.68
C VAL A 330 -26.46 -24.02 -9.91
#